data_AF-A0A1H6NW02-F1
#
_entry.id   AF-A0A1H6NW02-F1
#
_cell.length_a   1.000
_cell.length_b   1.000
_cell.length_c   1.000
_cell.angle_alpha   90.00
_cell.angle_beta   90.00
_cell.angle_gamma   90.00
#
_symmetry.space_group_name_H-M   'P 1'
#
loop_
_entity.id
_entity.type
_entity.pdbx_description
1 polymer ?
#
loop_
_entity_poly.entity_id
_entity_poly.type
_entity_poly.pdbx_seq_one_letter_code
_entity_poly.pdbx_strand_id
1 'polypeptide(L)'
;MMAYSEDHIALAAEYALGTLSAEERVQVETMMSVDKDFAAVVEAWERKLGVLNQMVGLVEPRPEVWEKIRVAIGLAGTQETIVHPEAPQPVAAAAVVAEQPAIDRSTLDRSNVIDFSVQAKRWRGVATGMTAIAAMLVALIAVQAYRPELLPAGLRPKAAQQVVQAPAPVAPPAAAQSQYVALLQTDAASPAFILTVDAATKNFTVRKVGAEPQAGKSYELWIVSDKLQRPRSLGVIGSNDFTSRAALAAYDPDVVNQATYAVTVEPEGGSPTGAATGPIVFTGKLIETVPPAR
;
A
#
# COMPACT_ATOMS: atom_id res chain seq x y z
N MET A 1 13.80 -15.30 -7.48
CA MET A 1 12.51 -14.61 -7.53
C MET A 1 11.97 -14.81 -8.93
N MET A 2 11.03 -15.74 -9.10
CA MET A 2 10.38 -15.93 -10.40
C MET A 2 9.56 -14.68 -10.74
N ALA A 3 9.59 -14.25 -12.00
CA ALA A 3 8.75 -13.18 -12.49
C ALA A 3 7.36 -13.76 -12.79
N TYR A 4 6.37 -13.43 -11.96
CA TYR A 4 4.97 -13.78 -12.24
C TYR A 4 4.43 -12.94 -13.40
N SER A 5 3.57 -13.53 -14.23
CA SER A 5 2.87 -12.77 -15.27
C SER A 5 1.92 -11.75 -14.65
N GLU A 6 1.55 -10.75 -15.43
CA GLU A 6 0.61 -9.70 -15.02
C GLU A 6 -0.73 -10.29 -14.56
N ASP A 7 -1.20 -11.36 -15.20
CA ASP A 7 -2.41 -12.09 -14.81
C ASP A 7 -2.32 -12.71 -13.42
N HIS A 8 -1.17 -13.30 -13.06
CA HIS A 8 -0.96 -13.87 -11.72
C HIS A 8 -0.93 -12.78 -10.64
N ILE A 9 -0.37 -11.61 -10.97
CA ILE A 9 -0.32 -10.47 -10.05
C ILE A 9 -1.73 -9.90 -9.85
N ALA A 10 -2.52 -9.80 -10.93
CA ALA A 10 -3.92 -9.39 -10.86
C ALA A 10 -4.75 -10.37 -10.02
N LEU A 11 -4.60 -11.68 -10.26
CA LEU A 11 -5.29 -12.73 -9.51
C LEU A 11 -4.95 -12.67 -7.99
N ALA A 12 -3.70 -12.41 -7.63
CA ALA A 12 -3.28 -12.22 -6.25
C ALA A 12 -3.92 -10.99 -5.60
N ALA A 13 -4.05 -9.89 -6.36
CA ALA A 13 -4.69 -8.66 -5.88
C ALA A 13 -6.21 -8.85 -5.67
N GLU A 14 -6.87 -9.54 -6.59
CA GLU A 14 -8.31 -9.86 -6.49
C GLU A 14 -8.61 -10.84 -5.35
N TYR A 15 -7.71 -11.79 -5.10
CA TYR A 15 -7.78 -12.65 -3.91
C TYR A 15 -7.72 -11.81 -2.63
N ALA A 16 -6.75 -10.91 -2.52
CA ALA A 16 -6.57 -10.05 -1.35
C ALA A 16 -7.74 -9.06 -1.15
N LEU A 17 -8.36 -8.58 -2.24
CA LEU A 17 -9.58 -7.77 -2.20
C LEU A 17 -10.83 -8.58 -1.87
N GLY A 18 -10.77 -9.92 -2.00
CA GLY A 18 -11.88 -10.82 -1.77
C GLY A 18 -12.93 -10.81 -2.89
N THR A 19 -12.59 -10.34 -4.10
CA THR A 19 -13.52 -10.20 -5.23
C THR A 19 -13.61 -11.44 -6.12
N LEU A 20 -12.76 -12.45 -5.90
CA LEU A 20 -12.78 -13.70 -6.65
C LEU A 20 -14.02 -14.54 -6.39
N SER A 21 -14.43 -15.31 -7.39
CA SER A 21 -15.42 -16.37 -7.23
C SER A 21 -14.91 -17.49 -6.31
N ALA A 22 -15.82 -18.36 -5.86
CA ALA A 22 -15.45 -19.48 -4.99
C ALA A 22 -14.46 -20.45 -5.66
N GLU A 23 -14.60 -20.68 -6.97
CA GLU A 23 -13.74 -21.59 -7.73
C GLU A 23 -12.33 -21.01 -7.90
N GLU A 24 -12.22 -19.73 -8.27
CA GLU A 24 -10.94 -19.03 -8.43
C GLU A 24 -10.19 -18.90 -7.09
N ARG A 25 -10.93 -18.70 -5.99
CA ARG A 25 -10.35 -18.66 -4.65
C ARG A 25 -9.67 -19.98 -4.30
N VAL A 26 -10.31 -21.12 -4.58
CA VAL A 26 -9.75 -22.45 -4.35
C VAL A 26 -8.52 -22.70 -5.22
N GLN A 27 -8.53 -22.18 -6.47
CA GLN A 27 -7.36 -22.23 -7.34
C GLN A 27 -6.17 -21.48 -6.72
N VAL A 28 -6.37 -20.25 -6.25
CA VAL A 28 -5.32 -19.45 -5.60
C VAL A 28 -4.82 -20.12 -4.34
N GLU A 29 -5.69 -20.68 -3.50
CA GLU A 29 -5.31 -21.43 -2.29
C GLU A 29 -4.45 -22.65 -2.61
N THR A 30 -4.82 -23.38 -3.67
CA THR A 30 -4.03 -24.50 -4.17
C THR A 30 -2.66 -24.01 -4.64
N MET A 31 -2.61 -22.92 -5.41
CA MET A 31 -1.35 -22.33 -5.87
C MET A 31 -0.45 -21.91 -4.69
N MET A 32 -1.00 -21.25 -3.67
CA MET A 32 -0.24 -20.87 -2.46
C MET A 32 0.27 -22.07 -1.65
N SER A 33 -0.43 -23.21 -1.70
CA SER A 33 0.02 -24.44 -1.04
C SER A 33 1.27 -25.02 -1.70
N VAL A 34 1.38 -24.88 -3.03
CA VAL A 34 2.46 -25.42 -3.86
C VAL A 34 3.62 -24.42 -4.01
N ASP A 35 3.30 -23.14 -4.19
CA ASP A 35 4.25 -22.07 -4.50
C ASP A 35 4.30 -21.02 -3.39
N LYS A 36 5.43 -21.03 -2.65
CA LYS A 36 5.69 -20.08 -1.56
C LYS A 36 6.03 -18.68 -2.05
N ASP A 37 6.61 -18.54 -3.24
CA ASP A 37 6.91 -17.23 -3.82
C ASP A 37 5.59 -16.53 -4.20
N PHE A 38 4.61 -17.28 -4.71
CA PHE A 38 3.29 -16.75 -5.04
C PHE A 38 2.50 -16.38 -3.78
N ALA A 39 2.57 -17.21 -2.73
CA ALA A 39 1.99 -16.87 -1.43
C ALA A 39 2.56 -15.55 -0.86
N ALA A 40 3.85 -15.27 -1.07
CA ALA A 40 4.45 -14.00 -0.66
C ALA A 40 3.92 -12.80 -1.46
N VAL A 41 3.54 -12.99 -2.73
CA VAL A 41 2.88 -11.95 -3.55
C VAL A 41 1.48 -11.63 -3.00
N VAL A 42 0.70 -12.65 -2.65
CA VAL A 42 -0.62 -12.48 -2.01
C VAL A 42 -0.48 -11.76 -0.67
N GLU A 43 0.44 -12.19 0.19
CA GLU A 43 0.70 -11.54 1.49
C GLU A 43 1.13 -10.07 1.33
N ALA A 44 1.91 -9.75 0.29
CA ALA A 44 2.28 -8.37 0.00
C ALA A 44 1.07 -7.50 -0.35
N TRP A 45 0.12 -8.03 -1.12
CA TRP A 45 -1.14 -7.34 -1.41
C TRP A 45 -2.03 -7.18 -0.18
N GLU A 46 -2.18 -8.23 0.65
CA GLU A 46 -2.93 -8.16 1.90
C GLU A 46 -2.36 -7.10 2.86
N ARG A 47 -1.02 -7.05 3.02
CA ARG A 47 -0.37 -6.01 3.84
C ARG A 47 -0.59 -4.61 3.28
N LYS A 48 -0.48 -4.44 1.95
CA LYS A 48 -0.67 -3.15 1.27
C LYS A 48 -2.09 -2.63 1.45
N LEU A 49 -3.09 -3.49 1.29
CA LEU A 49 -4.51 -3.15 1.45
C LEU A 49 -4.92 -3.05 2.92
N GLY A 50 -4.28 -3.80 3.81
CA GLY A 50 -4.53 -3.76 5.25
C GLY A 50 -4.31 -2.39 5.89
N VAL A 51 -3.42 -1.55 5.32
CA VAL A 51 -3.24 -0.16 5.76
C VAL A 51 -4.53 0.66 5.59
N LEU A 52 -5.31 0.41 4.54
CA LEU A 52 -6.57 1.12 4.30
C LEU A 52 -7.61 0.82 5.39
N ASN A 53 -7.56 -0.38 6.00
CA ASN A 53 -8.46 -0.73 7.10
C ASN A 53 -8.23 0.16 8.34
N GLN A 54 -7.03 0.73 8.52
CA GLN A 54 -6.75 1.68 9.61
C GLN A 54 -7.48 3.02 9.42
N MET A 55 -7.92 3.33 8.20
CA MET A 55 -8.68 4.54 7.90
C MET A 55 -10.19 4.36 8.13
N VAL A 56 -10.66 3.13 8.36
CA VAL A 56 -12.06 2.84 8.64
C VAL A 56 -12.34 3.12 10.12
N GLY A 57 -13.36 3.93 10.40
CA GLY A 57 -13.77 4.22 11.77
C GLY A 57 -14.27 2.97 12.49
N LEU A 58 -14.00 2.89 13.80
CA LEU A 58 -14.55 1.83 14.64
C LEU A 58 -16.08 2.00 14.73
N VAL A 59 -16.79 0.91 14.47
CA VAL A 59 -18.23 0.82 14.68
C VAL A 59 -18.47 -0.18 15.81
N GLU A 60 -19.04 0.29 16.92
CA GLU A 60 -19.37 -0.58 18.03
C GLU A 60 -20.43 -1.60 17.59
N PRO A 61 -20.17 -2.91 17.68
CA PRO A 61 -21.17 -3.92 17.36
C PRO A 61 -22.31 -3.89 18.40
N ARG A 62 -23.49 -4.39 18.02
CA ARG A 62 -24.59 -4.52 18.98
C ARG A 62 -24.20 -5.48 20.12
N PRO A 63 -24.56 -5.20 21.39
CA PRO A 63 -24.11 -5.99 22.55
C PRO A 63 -24.42 -7.49 22.46
N GLU A 64 -25.52 -7.86 21.81
CA GLU A 64 -25.95 -9.23 21.58
C GLU A 64 -25.03 -10.04 20.63
N VAL A 65 -24.23 -9.37 19.80
CA VAL A 65 -23.32 -10.01 18.85
C VAL A 65 -22.28 -10.84 19.58
N TRP A 66 -21.77 -10.33 20.70
CA TRP A 66 -20.77 -11.04 21.50
C TRP A 66 -21.32 -12.33 22.13
N GLU A 67 -22.57 -12.30 22.61
CA GLU A 67 -23.23 -13.50 23.13
C GLU A 67 -23.47 -14.54 22.03
N LYS A 68 -23.92 -14.11 20.85
CA LYS A 68 -24.11 -14.99 19.68
C LYS A 68 -22.79 -15.65 19.26
N ILE A 69 -21.68 -14.91 19.27
CA ILE A 69 -20.35 -15.45 18.99
C ILE A 69 -19.96 -16.49 20.02
N ARG A 70 -20.08 -16.19 21.33
CA ARG A 70 -19.74 -17.13 22.41
C ARG A 70 -20.50 -18.44 22.31
N VAL A 71 -21.81 -18.39 22.00
CA VAL A 71 -22.62 -19.58 21.78
C VAL A 71 -22.15 -20.36 20.55
N ALA A 72 -21.89 -19.67 19.42
CA ALA A 72 -21.47 -20.31 18.17
C ALA A 72 -20.11 -21.02 18.28
N ILE A 73 -19.19 -20.50 19.08
CA ILE A 73 -17.86 -21.10 19.30
C ILE A 73 -17.81 -22.05 20.52
N GLY A 74 -18.96 -22.36 21.13
CA GLY A 74 -19.06 -23.33 22.22
C GLY A 74 -18.55 -22.85 23.59
N LEU A 75 -18.35 -21.54 23.78
CA LEU A 75 -17.90 -20.93 25.04
C LEU A 75 -19.05 -20.61 26.02
N ALA A 76 -20.28 -21.03 25.71
CA ALA A 76 -21.46 -20.79 26.54
C ALA A 76 -21.68 -21.82 27.66
N GLY A 77 -20.76 -22.77 27.85
CA GLY A 77 -20.77 -23.70 28.98
C GLY A 77 -20.26 -23.03 30.27
N THR A 78 -20.93 -23.30 31.39
CA THR A 78 -20.68 -22.75 32.73
C THR A 78 -19.19 -22.62 33.04
N GLN A 79 -18.71 -21.38 33.12
CA GLN A 79 -17.44 -21.08 33.76
C GLN A 79 -17.55 -21.59 35.21
N GLU A 80 -16.95 -22.74 35.53
CA GLU A 80 -16.86 -23.19 36.92
C GLU A 80 -16.22 -22.06 37.72
N THR A 81 -17.02 -21.46 38.58
CA THR A 81 -16.57 -20.45 39.53
C THR A 81 -15.50 -21.12 40.36
N ILE A 82 -14.24 -20.71 40.18
CA ILE A 82 -13.20 -21.04 41.15
C ILE A 82 -13.65 -20.35 42.45
N VAL A 83 -14.29 -21.13 43.32
CA VAL A 83 -14.69 -20.67 44.65
C VAL A 83 -13.39 -20.43 45.41
N HIS A 84 -13.00 -19.16 45.48
CA HIS A 84 -11.96 -18.73 46.40
C HIS A 84 -12.54 -18.91 47.81
N PRO A 85 -11.99 -19.76 48.69
CA PRO A 85 -12.55 -19.93 50.02
C PRO A 85 -12.46 -18.59 50.76
N GLU A 86 -13.60 -18.11 51.24
CA GLU A 86 -13.71 -16.97 52.17
C GLU A 86 -12.79 -17.24 53.36
N ALA A 87 -11.77 -16.40 53.54
CA ALA A 87 -10.85 -16.53 54.67
C ALA A 87 -11.63 -16.22 55.97
N PRO A 88 -11.72 -17.16 56.93
CA PRO A 88 -12.30 -16.85 58.23
C PRO A 88 -11.39 -15.86 58.95
N GLN A 89 -11.98 -14.82 59.53
CA GLN A 89 -11.27 -13.85 60.36
C GLN A 89 -10.62 -14.53 61.58
N PRO A 90 -9.42 -14.11 62.00
CA PRO A 90 -8.69 -14.78 63.07
C PRO A 90 -9.31 -14.44 64.43
N VAL A 91 -10.06 -15.37 65.02
CA VAL A 91 -10.27 -15.42 66.47
C VAL A 91 -9.22 -16.34 67.10
N ALA A 92 -8.62 -15.83 68.18
CA ALA A 92 -7.40 -16.29 68.82
C ALA A 92 -7.33 -17.82 69.06
N ALA A 93 -6.19 -18.41 68.71
CA ALA A 93 -5.85 -19.78 69.00
C ALA A 93 -5.69 -20.00 70.51
N ALA A 94 -6.60 -20.76 71.11
CA ALA A 94 -6.34 -21.49 72.34
C ALA A 94 -5.95 -22.93 71.96
N ALA A 95 -4.73 -23.31 72.32
CA ALA A 95 -4.16 -24.62 72.09
C ALA A 95 -4.89 -25.69 72.92
N VAL A 96 -5.25 -26.80 72.28
CA VAL A 96 -5.33 -28.11 72.94
C VAL A 96 -5.02 -29.22 71.94
N VAL A 97 -3.99 -29.98 72.33
CA VAL A 97 -3.49 -31.21 71.74
C VAL A 97 -4.52 -32.32 71.91
N ALA A 98 -4.77 -33.11 70.86
CA ALA A 98 -5.33 -34.45 70.98
C ALA A 98 -4.63 -35.38 69.99
N GLU A 99 -4.02 -36.40 70.56
CA GLU A 99 -3.15 -37.42 69.98
C GLU A 99 -3.96 -38.42 69.14
N GLN A 100 -3.47 -38.79 67.96
CA GLN A 100 -4.03 -39.89 67.14
C GLN A 100 -3.03 -41.05 67.04
N PRO A 101 -3.48 -42.32 67.20
CA PRO A 101 -2.60 -43.47 67.40
C PRO A 101 -1.90 -43.90 66.12
N ALA A 102 -0.70 -44.46 66.28
CA ALA A 102 0.12 -45.00 65.21
C ALA A 102 -0.54 -46.22 64.54
N ILE A 103 -0.64 -46.17 63.20
CA ILE A 103 -0.94 -47.33 62.36
C ILE A 103 0.35 -47.69 61.64
N ASP A 104 0.80 -48.93 61.83
CA ASP A 104 1.94 -49.53 61.12
C ASP A 104 1.57 -49.71 59.63
N ARG A 105 2.25 -48.97 58.75
CA ARG A 105 1.99 -48.91 57.30
C ARG A 105 2.98 -49.74 56.48
N SER A 106 3.69 -50.68 57.10
CA SER A 106 4.76 -51.45 56.45
C SER A 106 4.30 -52.46 55.37
N THR A 107 3.00 -52.57 55.05
CA THR A 107 2.48 -53.59 54.10
C THR A 107 1.76 -53.05 52.86
N LEU A 108 1.87 -51.76 52.51
CA LEU A 108 1.39 -51.27 51.20
C LEU A 108 2.54 -50.66 50.39
N ASP A 109 3.07 -51.52 49.53
CA ASP A 109 3.89 -51.25 48.35
C ASP A 109 3.44 -49.97 47.62
N ARG A 110 4.26 -48.92 47.76
CA ARG A 110 4.31 -47.76 46.88
C ARG A 110 5.75 -47.54 46.47
N SER A 111 6.23 -48.47 45.67
CA SER A 111 7.41 -48.30 44.83
C SER A 111 7.18 -47.21 43.78
N ASN A 112 7.10 -45.90 44.17
CA ASN A 112 7.39 -44.77 43.26
C ASN A 112 7.38 -43.35 43.94
N VAL A 113 8.14 -43.05 45.01
CA VAL A 113 8.30 -41.63 45.43
C VAL A 113 9.63 -41.30 46.14
N ILE A 114 10.73 -41.99 45.84
CA ILE A 114 12.05 -41.56 46.37
C ILE A 114 13.02 -41.42 45.21
N ASP A 115 12.78 -40.43 44.35
CA ASP A 115 13.83 -39.90 43.45
C ASP A 115 13.59 -38.45 42.98
N PHE A 116 12.72 -37.67 43.64
CA PHE A 116 12.50 -36.26 43.26
C PHE A 116 13.07 -35.22 44.23
N SER A 117 13.37 -35.58 45.48
CA SER A 117 13.84 -34.60 46.48
C SER A 117 15.34 -34.29 46.35
N VAL A 118 16.13 -35.17 45.72
CA VAL A 118 17.56 -34.93 45.43
C VAL A 118 17.75 -34.13 44.13
N GLN A 119 16.85 -34.28 43.15
CA GLN A 119 16.88 -33.50 41.90
C GLN A 119 16.40 -32.05 42.07
N ALA A 120 15.40 -31.80 42.93
CA ALA A 120 14.87 -30.45 43.14
C ALA A 120 15.89 -29.46 43.75
N LYS A 121 16.81 -29.93 44.61
CA LYS A 121 17.89 -29.07 45.16
C LYS A 121 18.96 -28.73 44.12
N ARG A 122 19.23 -29.62 43.16
CA ARG A 122 20.19 -29.35 42.06
C ARG A 122 19.59 -28.38 41.02
N TRP A 123 18.29 -28.44 40.76
CA TRP A 123 17.60 -27.53 39.84
C TRP A 123 17.48 -26.10 40.37
N ARG A 124 17.42 -25.92 41.71
CA ARG A 124 17.39 -24.58 42.31
C ARG A 124 18.70 -23.79 42.14
N GLY A 125 19.83 -24.48 41.98
CA GLY A 125 21.11 -23.84 41.64
C GLY A 125 21.24 -23.46 40.16
N VAL A 126 20.62 -24.23 39.26
CA VAL A 126 20.61 -23.95 37.81
C VAL A 126 19.70 -22.77 37.48
N ALA A 127 18.55 -22.64 38.17
CA ALA A 127 17.58 -21.58 37.91
C ALA A 127 18.11 -20.16 38.25
N THR A 128 18.93 -20.01 39.29
CA THR A 128 19.56 -18.73 39.64
C THR A 128 20.71 -18.33 38.70
N GLY A 129 21.38 -19.30 38.06
CA GLY A 129 22.38 -19.00 37.03
C GLY A 129 21.75 -18.51 35.73
N MET A 130 20.60 -19.07 35.34
CA MET A 130 19.92 -18.75 34.08
C MET A 130 19.32 -17.33 34.04
N THR A 131 18.80 -16.82 35.16
CA THR A 131 18.21 -15.47 35.21
C THR A 131 19.25 -14.36 35.14
N ALA A 132 20.44 -14.56 35.71
CA ALA A 132 21.53 -13.60 35.59
C ALA A 132 22.04 -13.49 34.13
N ILE A 133 22.14 -14.62 33.43
CA ILE A 133 22.54 -14.65 32.01
C ILE A 133 21.44 -14.03 31.13
N ALA A 134 20.17 -14.33 31.41
CA ALA A 134 19.05 -13.73 30.67
C ALA A 134 18.97 -12.21 30.87
N ALA A 135 19.14 -11.71 32.09
CA ALA A 135 19.18 -10.27 32.37
C ALA A 135 20.35 -9.58 31.67
N MET A 136 21.51 -10.22 31.61
CA MET A 136 22.68 -9.70 30.91
C MET A 136 22.50 -9.71 29.38
N LEU A 137 21.84 -10.72 28.82
CA LEU A 137 21.45 -10.77 27.41
C LEU A 137 20.42 -9.69 27.07
N VAL A 138 19.41 -9.48 27.91
CA VAL A 138 18.41 -8.42 27.69
C VAL A 138 19.06 -7.05 27.78
N ALA A 139 19.98 -6.82 28.73
CA ALA A 139 20.75 -5.57 28.80
C ALA A 139 21.64 -5.38 27.57
N LEU A 140 22.30 -6.43 27.08
CA LEU A 140 23.08 -6.39 25.83
C LEU A 140 22.21 -6.11 24.60
N ILE A 141 21.03 -6.72 24.50
CA ILE A 141 20.06 -6.49 23.42
C ILE A 141 19.52 -5.05 23.49
N ALA A 142 19.21 -4.54 24.68
CA ALA A 142 18.78 -3.16 24.87
C ALA A 142 19.89 -2.16 24.47
N VAL A 143 21.14 -2.43 24.83
CA VAL A 143 22.28 -1.58 24.39
C VAL A 143 22.46 -1.67 22.87
N GLN A 144 22.33 -2.85 22.25
CA GLN A 144 22.35 -3.02 20.79
C GLN A 144 21.25 -2.21 20.09
N ALA A 145 20.05 -2.14 20.68
CA ALA A 145 18.90 -1.46 20.08
C ALA A 145 18.97 0.08 20.23
N TYR A 146 19.48 0.59 21.35
CA TYR A 146 19.37 2.02 21.68
C TYR A 146 20.69 2.81 21.65
N ARG A 147 21.86 2.16 21.82
CA ARG A 147 23.19 2.81 21.88
C ARG A 147 24.31 1.94 21.30
N PRO A 148 24.30 1.68 19.98
CA PRO A 148 25.25 0.75 19.34
C PRO A 148 26.72 1.25 19.39
N GLU A 149 26.96 2.55 19.59
CA GLU A 149 28.30 3.13 19.73
C GLU A 149 29.10 2.62 20.94
N LEU A 150 28.45 2.15 22.00
CA LEU A 150 29.10 1.70 23.25
C LEU A 150 29.66 0.27 23.19
N LEU A 151 29.43 -0.48 22.10
CA LEU A 151 29.91 -1.85 21.95
C LEU A 151 31.36 -1.90 21.43
N PRO A 152 32.23 -2.77 21.98
CA PRO A 152 33.58 -3.00 21.45
C PRO A 152 33.50 -3.53 20.01
N ALA A 153 34.47 -3.15 19.17
CA ALA A 153 34.38 -3.27 17.71
C ALA A 153 34.03 -4.68 17.19
N GLY A 154 34.37 -5.75 17.92
CA GLY A 154 34.07 -7.13 17.55
C GLY A 154 32.62 -7.59 17.79
N LEU A 155 31.83 -6.87 18.59
CA LEU A 155 30.43 -7.19 18.93
C LEU A 155 29.43 -6.22 18.31
N ARG A 156 29.90 -5.23 17.54
CA ARG A 156 29.01 -4.41 16.72
C ARG A 156 28.44 -5.31 15.63
N PRO A 157 27.12 -5.34 15.41
CA PRO A 157 26.58 -5.99 14.23
C PRO A 157 27.29 -5.36 13.04
N LYS A 158 28.06 -6.16 12.29
CA LYS A 158 28.52 -5.74 10.96
C LYS A 158 27.24 -5.32 10.26
N ALA A 159 27.10 -4.03 9.98
CA ALA A 159 26.04 -3.54 9.11
C ALA A 159 26.08 -4.47 7.92
N ALA A 160 25.06 -5.33 7.82
CA ALA A 160 24.95 -6.23 6.70
C ALA A 160 24.85 -5.25 5.54
N GLN A 161 25.94 -5.13 4.78
CA GLN A 161 25.88 -4.61 3.44
C GLN A 161 25.07 -5.68 2.71
N GLN A 162 23.76 -5.61 2.91
CA GLN A 162 22.82 -6.15 1.98
C GLN A 162 23.20 -5.41 0.72
N VAL A 163 23.94 -6.11 -0.15
CA VAL A 163 23.95 -5.79 -1.55
C VAL A 163 22.50 -6.00 -1.95
N VAL A 164 21.67 -5.00 -1.65
CA VAL A 164 20.50 -4.72 -2.45
C VAL A 164 21.14 -4.62 -3.82
N GLN A 165 21.03 -5.70 -4.61
CA GLN A 165 20.87 -5.51 -6.02
C GLN A 165 19.72 -4.54 -6.09
N ALA A 166 20.05 -3.25 -6.14
CA ALA A 166 19.15 -2.26 -6.69
C ALA A 166 18.64 -2.98 -7.94
N PRO A 167 17.31 -3.16 -8.10
CA PRO A 167 16.78 -3.55 -9.40
C PRO A 167 17.54 -2.66 -10.36
N ALA A 168 18.41 -3.25 -11.20
CA ALA A 168 19.44 -2.52 -11.94
C ALA A 168 18.76 -1.25 -12.40
N PRO A 169 19.18 -0.05 -11.88
CA PRO A 169 18.29 1.09 -11.68
C PRO A 169 17.37 1.08 -12.85
N VAL A 170 16.09 0.69 -12.66
CA VAL A 170 15.16 0.57 -13.80
C VAL A 170 15.38 1.90 -14.45
N ALA A 171 16.06 1.90 -15.60
CA ALA A 171 16.46 3.14 -16.21
C ALA A 171 15.13 3.88 -16.25
N PRO A 172 14.98 5.07 -15.61
CA PRO A 172 13.71 5.79 -15.66
C PRO A 172 13.28 5.64 -17.11
N PRO A 173 12.13 4.97 -17.38
CA PRO A 173 11.92 4.25 -18.63
C PRO A 173 12.51 5.09 -19.73
N ALA A 174 13.49 4.58 -20.48
CA ALA A 174 14.34 5.42 -21.34
C ALA A 174 13.54 6.25 -22.38
N ALA A 175 12.22 6.15 -22.40
CA ALA A 175 11.38 7.30 -22.64
C ALA A 175 11.52 8.36 -21.52
N ALA A 176 12.58 9.18 -21.59
CA ALA A 176 12.31 10.61 -21.53
C ALA A 176 11.26 10.86 -22.62
N GLN A 177 9.98 10.68 -22.26
CA GLN A 177 8.85 10.83 -23.15
C GLN A 177 8.98 12.26 -23.62
N SER A 178 9.22 12.45 -24.92
CA SER A 178 9.32 13.76 -25.54
C SER A 178 7.96 14.44 -25.40
N GLN A 179 7.77 15.05 -24.23
CA GLN A 179 6.61 15.80 -23.85
C GLN A 179 6.82 17.21 -24.34
N TYR A 180 5.84 17.70 -25.05
CA TYR A 180 5.83 19.05 -25.56
C TYR A 180 4.72 19.82 -24.86
N VAL A 181 5.02 21.06 -24.47
CA VAL A 181 4.05 21.95 -23.83
C VAL A 181 3.98 23.25 -24.60
N ALA A 182 2.77 23.75 -24.83
CA ALA A 182 2.51 25.08 -25.36
C ALA A 182 1.61 25.85 -24.38
N LEU A 183 1.99 27.09 -24.08
CA LEU A 183 1.08 28.06 -23.46
C LEU A 183 0.31 28.78 -24.56
N LEU A 184 -1.02 28.65 -24.55
CA LEU A 184 -1.91 29.32 -25.50
C LEU A 184 -2.43 30.59 -24.82
N GLN A 185 -1.95 31.73 -25.30
CA GLN A 185 -2.22 33.02 -24.67
C GLN A 185 -2.22 34.15 -25.71
N THR A 186 -2.73 35.32 -25.32
CA THR A 186 -2.64 36.57 -26.10
C THR A 186 -1.48 37.42 -25.59
N ASP A 187 -1.38 37.56 -24.27
CA ASP A 187 -0.28 38.23 -23.57
C ASP A 187 0.39 37.25 -22.58
N ALA A 188 1.61 37.56 -22.15
CA ALA A 188 2.37 36.69 -21.25
C ALA A 188 1.89 36.73 -19.78
N ALA A 189 1.00 37.65 -19.41
CA ALA A 189 0.53 37.82 -18.05
C ALA A 189 -0.70 36.95 -17.74
N SER A 190 -1.46 36.55 -18.77
CA SER A 190 -2.73 35.85 -18.63
C SER A 190 -2.83 34.62 -19.55
N PRO A 191 -2.22 33.48 -19.18
CA PRO A 191 -2.32 32.26 -19.96
C PRO A 191 -3.75 31.69 -19.91
N ALA A 192 -4.35 31.49 -21.08
CA ALA A 192 -5.73 31.01 -21.18
C ALA A 192 -5.81 29.48 -21.12
N PHE A 193 -4.93 28.80 -21.86
CA PHE A 193 -4.85 27.33 -21.89
C PHE A 193 -3.39 26.84 -21.89
N ILE A 194 -3.20 25.62 -21.37
CA ILE A 194 -1.95 24.86 -21.47
C ILE A 194 -2.24 23.64 -22.32
N LEU A 195 -1.50 23.47 -23.41
CA LEU A 195 -1.54 22.28 -24.26
C LEU A 195 -0.33 21.40 -23.92
N THR A 196 -0.57 20.16 -23.56
CA THR A 196 0.46 19.14 -23.39
C THR A 196 0.28 18.07 -24.46
N VAL A 197 1.35 17.72 -25.17
CA VAL A 197 1.38 16.70 -26.20
C VAL A 197 2.38 15.63 -25.81
N ASP A 198 1.94 14.38 -25.82
CA ASP A 198 2.78 13.21 -25.69
C ASP A 198 3.17 12.75 -27.10
N ALA A 199 4.45 12.83 -27.45
CA ALA A 199 4.92 12.45 -28.78
C ALA A 199 4.90 10.93 -29.04
N ALA A 200 4.92 10.10 -27.99
CA ALA A 200 4.85 8.65 -28.14
C ALA A 200 3.43 8.19 -28.45
N THR A 201 2.45 8.69 -27.70
CA THR A 201 1.04 8.29 -27.88
C THR A 201 0.30 9.17 -28.89
N LYS A 202 0.88 10.32 -29.28
CA LYS A 202 0.24 11.38 -30.08
C LYS A 202 -1.11 11.84 -29.48
N ASN A 203 -1.25 11.69 -28.17
CA ASN A 203 -2.36 12.25 -27.43
C ASN A 203 -2.01 13.67 -27.00
N PHE A 204 -3.02 14.53 -26.97
CA PHE A 204 -2.89 15.84 -26.36
C PHE A 204 -3.94 16.04 -25.28
N THR A 205 -3.56 16.86 -24.30
CA THR A 205 -4.44 17.33 -23.24
C THR A 205 -4.38 18.86 -23.22
N VAL A 206 -5.54 19.49 -23.31
CA VAL A 206 -5.71 20.92 -23.10
C VAL A 206 -6.23 21.13 -21.69
N ARG A 207 -5.49 21.88 -20.89
CA ARG A 207 -5.93 22.37 -19.59
C ARG A 207 -6.36 23.83 -19.71
N LYS A 208 -7.54 24.13 -19.20
CA LYS A 208 -8.05 25.49 -19.05
C LYS A 208 -7.46 26.14 -17.80
N VAL A 209 -6.99 27.38 -17.92
CA VAL A 209 -6.34 28.11 -16.81
C VAL A 209 -7.03 29.43 -16.51
N GLY A 210 -7.25 30.26 -17.54
CA GLY A 210 -7.82 31.60 -17.36
C GLY A 210 -8.81 32.02 -18.45
N ALA A 211 -9.21 31.10 -19.33
CA ALA A 211 -10.19 31.40 -20.37
C ALA A 211 -11.62 31.43 -19.79
N GLU A 212 -12.35 32.53 -19.92
CA GLU A 212 -13.74 32.57 -19.47
C GLU A 212 -14.67 31.84 -20.46
N PRO A 213 -15.64 31.02 -20.00
CA PRO A 213 -16.67 30.47 -20.86
C PRO A 213 -17.52 31.59 -21.50
N GLN A 214 -17.89 31.42 -22.76
CA GLN A 214 -18.80 32.32 -23.46
C GLN A 214 -20.10 31.59 -23.77
N ALA A 215 -21.23 32.15 -23.36
CA ALA A 215 -22.55 31.51 -23.54
C ALA A 215 -22.87 31.32 -25.03
N GLY A 216 -23.30 30.11 -25.40
CA GLY A 216 -23.61 29.75 -26.79
C GLY A 216 -22.40 29.72 -27.73
N LYS A 217 -21.18 29.65 -27.18
CA LYS A 217 -19.92 29.59 -27.92
C LYS A 217 -19.06 28.44 -27.40
N SER A 218 -18.13 28.00 -28.23
CA SER A 218 -17.19 26.95 -27.86
C SER A 218 -15.79 27.34 -28.32
N TYR A 219 -14.79 27.01 -27.50
CA TYR A 219 -13.40 27.16 -27.91
C TYR A 219 -13.00 25.96 -28.76
N GLU A 220 -12.35 26.19 -29.88
CA GLU A 220 -11.85 25.11 -30.74
C GLU A 220 -10.34 25.22 -30.92
N LEU A 221 -9.65 24.08 -30.82
CA LEU A 221 -8.21 24.00 -31.00
C LEU A 221 -7.88 23.66 -32.46
N TRP A 222 -6.88 24.34 -33.00
CA TRP A 222 -6.41 24.18 -34.38
C TRP A 222 -4.90 23.95 -34.41
N ILE A 223 -4.47 23.15 -35.38
CA ILE A 223 -3.06 23.03 -35.75
C ILE A 223 -2.80 23.79 -37.06
N VAL A 224 -1.74 24.60 -37.06
CA VAL A 224 -1.31 25.43 -38.19
C VAL A 224 0.17 25.17 -38.47
N SER A 225 0.49 24.76 -39.68
CA SER A 225 1.86 24.56 -40.15
C SER A 225 1.95 24.90 -41.63
N ASP A 226 3.12 25.35 -42.06
CA ASP A 226 3.52 25.52 -43.45
C ASP A 226 3.41 24.24 -44.29
N LYS A 227 3.59 23.07 -43.68
CA LYS A 227 3.41 21.75 -44.31
C LYS A 227 1.93 21.38 -44.50
N LEU A 228 0.99 22.14 -43.92
CA LEU A 228 -0.45 21.96 -44.08
C LEU A 228 -1.00 23.01 -45.04
N GLN A 229 -1.84 22.60 -46.00
CA GLN A 229 -2.45 23.56 -46.94
C GLN A 229 -3.41 24.57 -46.27
N ARG A 230 -4.00 24.19 -45.14
CA ARG A 230 -4.91 25.03 -44.35
C ARG A 230 -4.89 24.59 -42.88
N PRO A 231 -5.26 25.47 -41.93
CA PRO A 231 -5.47 25.08 -40.54
C PRO A 231 -6.40 23.88 -40.42
N ARG A 232 -6.10 22.97 -39.50
CA ARG A 232 -6.91 21.77 -39.25
C ARG A 232 -7.43 21.78 -37.82
N SER A 233 -8.72 21.49 -37.66
CA SER A 233 -9.33 21.34 -36.34
C SER A 233 -8.76 20.11 -35.64
N LEU A 234 -8.40 20.30 -34.38
CA LEU A 234 -8.13 19.24 -33.40
C LEU A 234 -9.33 18.99 -32.49
N GLY A 235 -10.39 19.79 -32.65
CA GLY A 235 -11.67 19.67 -31.99
C GLY A 235 -11.92 20.68 -30.89
N VAL A 236 -13.16 20.66 -30.42
CA VAL A 236 -13.67 21.56 -29.37
C VAL A 236 -13.01 21.26 -28.02
N ILE A 237 -12.53 22.32 -27.36
CA ILE A 237 -12.09 22.31 -25.97
C ILE A 237 -13.37 22.29 -25.11
N GLY A 238 -13.51 21.25 -24.30
CA GLY A 238 -14.68 21.04 -23.46
C GLY A 238 -14.80 22.11 -22.36
N SER A 239 -15.97 22.13 -21.73
CA SER A 239 -16.29 23.07 -20.64
C SER A 239 -15.53 22.78 -19.34
N ASN A 240 -15.03 21.55 -19.18
CA ASN A 240 -14.28 21.09 -18.02
C ASN A 240 -12.84 21.65 -18.03
N ASP A 241 -12.14 21.53 -16.90
CA ASP A 241 -10.76 21.99 -16.77
C ASP A 241 -9.79 21.27 -17.71
N PHE A 242 -10.10 20.04 -18.11
CA PHE A 242 -9.25 19.22 -18.97
C PHE A 242 -10.04 18.66 -20.16
N THR A 243 -9.42 18.68 -21.34
CA THR A 243 -9.91 18.03 -22.56
C THR A 243 -8.78 17.23 -23.20
N SER A 244 -8.93 15.92 -23.28
CA SER A 244 -7.93 15.03 -23.90
C SER A 244 -8.48 14.39 -25.16
N ARG A 245 -7.68 14.37 -26.24
CA ARG A 245 -8.05 13.76 -27.53
C ARG A 245 -6.83 13.17 -28.24
N ALA A 246 -7.08 12.19 -29.12
CA ALA A 246 -6.08 11.55 -29.97
C ALA A 246 -6.07 12.12 -31.40
N ALA A 247 -6.40 13.40 -31.60
CA ALA A 247 -6.53 13.97 -32.95
C ALA A 247 -5.19 14.24 -33.64
N LEU A 248 -4.07 14.19 -32.90
CA LEU A 248 -2.72 14.37 -33.47
C LEU A 248 -2.14 13.10 -34.11
N ALA A 249 -2.78 11.93 -33.90
CA ALA A 249 -2.31 10.65 -34.42
C ALA A 249 -2.14 10.64 -35.96
N ALA A 250 -2.95 11.43 -36.66
CA ALA A 250 -2.96 11.54 -38.12
C ALA A 250 -1.83 12.39 -38.71
N TYR A 251 -1.02 13.07 -37.89
CA TYR A 251 0.04 13.97 -38.34
C TYR A 251 1.43 13.38 -38.10
N ASP A 252 2.38 13.79 -38.93
CA ASP A 252 3.79 13.49 -38.75
C ASP A 252 4.33 14.22 -37.50
N PRO A 253 5.19 13.58 -36.67
CA PRO A 253 5.76 14.21 -35.49
C PRO A 253 6.45 15.55 -35.77
N ASP A 254 7.14 15.71 -36.91
CA ASP A 254 7.81 16.97 -37.25
C ASP A 254 6.81 18.10 -37.49
N VAL A 255 5.64 17.79 -38.06
CA VAL A 255 4.55 18.76 -38.26
C VAL A 255 4.00 19.18 -36.91
N VAL A 256 3.74 18.22 -36.02
CA VAL A 256 3.23 18.47 -34.67
C VAL A 256 4.17 19.38 -33.90
N ASN A 257 5.46 19.03 -33.87
CA ASN A 257 6.47 19.72 -33.06
C ASN A 257 6.77 21.15 -33.54
N GLN A 258 6.65 21.40 -34.84
CA GLN A 258 6.93 22.72 -35.44
C GLN A 258 5.68 23.57 -35.67
N ALA A 259 4.49 23.01 -35.46
CA ALA A 259 3.23 23.71 -35.67
C ALA A 259 3.01 24.85 -34.67
N THR A 260 2.22 25.82 -35.11
CA THR A 260 1.58 26.79 -34.24
C THR A 260 0.17 26.31 -33.93
N TYR A 261 -0.16 26.30 -32.64
CA TYR A 261 -1.48 25.95 -32.16
C TYR A 261 -2.27 27.23 -31.93
N ALA A 262 -3.53 27.21 -32.37
CA ALA A 262 -4.43 28.36 -32.28
C ALA A 262 -5.75 27.94 -31.65
N VAL A 263 -6.35 28.83 -30.86
CA VAL A 263 -7.69 28.68 -30.31
C VAL A 263 -8.59 29.74 -30.90
N THR A 264 -9.75 29.33 -31.42
CA THR A 264 -10.79 30.25 -31.90
C THR A 264 -12.04 30.17 -31.05
N VAL A 265 -12.87 31.22 -31.12
CA VAL A 265 -14.21 31.24 -30.52
C VAL A 265 -15.23 30.92 -31.60
N GLU A 266 -15.73 29.70 -31.60
CA GLU A 266 -16.67 29.18 -32.60
C GLU A 266 -18.11 29.19 -32.04
N PRO A 267 -19.13 28.99 -32.91
CA PRO A 267 -20.48 28.66 -32.45
C PRO A 267 -20.49 27.46 -31.49
N GLU A 268 -21.60 27.30 -30.76
CA GLU A 268 -21.79 26.13 -29.90
C GLU A 268 -21.55 24.83 -30.67
N GLY A 269 -20.67 23.97 -30.14
CA GLY A 269 -20.28 22.71 -30.80
C GLY A 269 -19.10 22.82 -31.76
N GLY A 270 -18.53 24.02 -31.96
CA GLY A 270 -17.34 24.24 -32.81
C GLY A 270 -17.68 24.75 -34.22
N SER A 271 -16.69 24.74 -35.10
CA SER A 271 -16.81 25.14 -36.48
C SER A 271 -17.70 24.17 -37.27
N PRO A 272 -18.79 24.64 -37.90
CA PRO A 272 -19.65 23.79 -38.72
C PRO A 272 -18.99 23.30 -40.02
N THR A 273 -17.95 23.99 -40.49
CA THR A 273 -17.33 23.77 -41.80
C THR A 273 -15.99 23.04 -41.71
N GLY A 274 -15.46 22.86 -40.50
CA GLY A 274 -14.10 22.37 -40.28
C GLY A 274 -13.01 23.38 -40.66
N ALA A 275 -13.36 24.64 -40.92
CA ALA A 275 -12.46 25.77 -41.04
C ALA A 275 -12.78 26.80 -39.95
N ALA A 276 -11.79 27.49 -39.41
CA ALA A 276 -12.02 28.52 -38.39
C ALA A 276 -13.04 29.56 -38.89
N THR A 277 -14.20 29.66 -38.22
CA THR A 277 -15.23 30.67 -38.55
C THR A 277 -15.21 31.85 -37.59
N GLY A 278 -14.63 31.65 -36.40
CA GLY A 278 -14.46 32.65 -35.38
C GLY A 278 -13.10 33.37 -35.39
N PRO A 279 -12.94 34.42 -34.56
CA PRO A 279 -11.66 35.06 -34.34
C PRO A 279 -10.69 34.12 -33.61
N ILE A 280 -9.41 34.20 -33.97
CA ILE A 280 -8.33 33.57 -33.22
C ILE A 280 -8.05 34.40 -31.97
N VAL A 281 -8.21 33.79 -30.80
CA VAL A 281 -8.08 34.46 -29.51
C VAL A 281 -6.77 34.12 -28.80
N PHE A 282 -6.28 32.89 -28.93
CA PHE A 282 -5.05 32.45 -28.26
C PHE A 282 -4.17 31.66 -29.22
N THR A 283 -2.85 31.82 -29.09
CA THR A 283 -1.88 31.05 -29.89
C THR A 283 -0.69 30.63 -29.04
N GLY A 284 0.01 29.58 -29.48
CA GLY A 284 1.26 29.15 -28.86
C GLY A 284 2.00 28.14 -29.73
N LYS A 285 3.30 27.99 -29.45
CA LYS A 285 4.15 26.96 -30.08
C LYS A 285 4.53 25.93 -29.03
N LEU A 286 4.71 24.69 -29.47
CA LEU A 286 5.21 23.63 -28.61
C LEU A 286 6.67 23.89 -28.24
N ILE A 287 6.97 23.63 -26.98
CA ILE A 287 8.31 23.67 -26.41
C ILE A 287 8.54 22.30 -25.79
N GLU A 288 9.66 21.68 -26.12
CA GLU A 288 10.08 20.42 -25.54
C GLU A 288 10.44 20.62 -24.06
N THR A 289 9.83 19.86 -23.15
CA THR A 289 10.02 20.03 -21.70
C THR A 289 11.22 19.25 -21.16
N VAL A 290 11.63 18.19 -21.85
CA VAL A 290 12.81 17.37 -21.51
C VAL A 290 13.50 16.92 -22.80
N PRO A 291 14.80 17.21 -23.01
CA PRO A 291 15.52 16.73 -24.18
C PRO A 291 15.53 15.19 -24.22
N PRO A 292 15.46 14.56 -25.41
CA PRO A 292 15.56 13.12 -25.52
C PRO A 292 16.91 12.67 -24.98
N ALA A 293 16.92 11.57 -24.21
CA ALA A 293 18.17 10.95 -23.78
C ALA A 293 18.99 10.58 -25.03
N ARG A 294 20.16 11.21 -25.20
CA ARG A 294 21.08 10.99 -26.32
C ARG A 294 21.82 9.67 -26.19
#